data_AF-A0A9X1DRW5-F1
#
_entry.id   AF-A0A9X1DRW5-F1
#
_cell.length_a   1.000
_cell.length_b   1.000
_cell.length_c   1.000
_cell.angle_alpha   90.00
_cell.angle_beta   90.00
_cell.angle_gamma   90.00
#
_symmetry.space_group_name_H-M   'P 1'
#
loop_
_entity.id
_entity.type
_entity.pdbx_description
1 polymer ?
#
loop_
_entity_poly.entity_id
_entity_poly.type
_entity_poly.pdbx_seq_one_letter_code
_entity_poly.pdbx_strand_id
1 'polypeptide(L)'
;MSSNSNFRCPRCFNRICCCPPVHQAFKGDKGDKGFPGAPGPRGPQGPPGPPGAPGAPGVPGAGAIIPFASGITPAELTILAGGLVGTSSAIGFGTAIPGLTILGATIDLTGLLNEAFTVPRAGTITSIAATFSTTVGLTIPVGTATITAQLFRAPAGSNIFTVIPGATVVLAPPLTGLVIPPGTISQGITAGLAIPVSPGERLMMVFSVVGTGITLATAVAGAASAGVAIS
;
A
#
# COMPACT_ATOMS: atom_id res chain seq x y z
N MET A 1 -4.89 -83.93 -76.52
CA MET A 1 -4.15 -85.19 -76.76
C MET A 1 -4.10 -85.96 -75.46
N SER A 2 -4.73 -87.13 -75.48
CA SER A 2 -4.70 -88.13 -74.41
C SER A 2 -3.26 -88.62 -74.20
N SER A 3 -2.84 -88.76 -72.94
CA SER A 3 -2.03 -89.92 -72.55
C SER A 3 -2.12 -90.11 -71.04
N ASN A 4 -2.71 -91.23 -70.67
CA ASN A 4 -2.80 -91.78 -69.33
C ASN A 4 -1.73 -92.87 -69.19
N SER A 5 -1.45 -93.25 -67.93
CA SER A 5 -0.74 -94.44 -67.44
C SER A 5 0.80 -94.42 -67.36
N ASN A 6 1.32 -94.40 -66.13
CA ASN A 6 1.54 -95.64 -65.35
C ASN A 6 2.19 -95.35 -63.98
N PHE A 7 1.42 -95.45 -62.90
CA PHE A 7 1.95 -95.65 -61.55
C PHE A 7 2.24 -97.14 -61.36
N ARG A 8 3.51 -97.51 -61.13
CA ARG A 8 3.88 -98.83 -60.61
C ARG A 8 4.27 -98.72 -59.14
N CYS A 9 3.50 -99.38 -58.29
CA CYS A 9 3.81 -99.60 -56.88
C CYS A 9 4.79 -100.80 -56.76
N PRO A 10 5.87 -100.75 -55.95
CA PRO A 10 6.99 -101.69 -56.06
C PRO A 10 6.78 -103.06 -55.39
N ARG A 11 5.60 -103.35 -54.83
CA ARG A 11 5.43 -104.46 -53.88
C ARG A 11 4.38 -105.52 -54.21
N CYS A 12 3.87 -105.55 -55.45
CA CYS A 12 2.96 -106.62 -55.88
C CYS A 12 3.35 -107.15 -57.27
N PHE A 13 4.21 -108.17 -57.31
CA PHE A 13 4.44 -109.02 -58.48
C PHE A 13 3.35 -110.10 -58.52
N ASN A 14 2.38 -109.90 -59.40
CA ASN A 14 1.60 -110.96 -60.04
C ASN A 14 0.97 -112.05 -59.14
N ARG A 15 0.05 -111.68 -58.24
CA ARG A 15 -1.11 -112.52 -57.88
C ARG A 15 -2.16 -111.74 -57.09
N ILE A 16 -3.40 -112.08 -57.39
CA ILE A 16 -4.68 -111.64 -56.82
C ILE A 16 -4.60 -111.46 -55.29
N CYS A 17 -4.89 -110.25 -54.83
CA CYS A 17 -4.94 -109.87 -53.42
C CYS A 17 -6.25 -110.31 -52.76
N CYS A 18 -6.15 -110.93 -51.59
CA CYS A 18 -7.15 -110.88 -50.52
C CYS A 18 -6.44 -110.97 -49.16
N CYS A 19 -6.52 -109.92 -48.34
CA CYS A 19 -6.38 -109.98 -46.88
C CYS A 19 -7.16 -108.77 -46.29
N PRO A 20 -7.73 -108.90 -45.08
CA PRO A 20 -9.09 -108.45 -44.74
C PRO A 20 -9.15 -107.04 -44.11
N PRO A 21 -10.34 -106.48 -43.94
CA PRO A 21 -10.53 -105.10 -43.52
C PRO A 21 -10.58 -104.96 -41.99
N VAL A 22 -9.66 -104.19 -41.40
CA VAL A 22 -9.91 -103.52 -40.11
C VAL A 22 -9.13 -102.20 -40.09
N HIS A 23 -9.77 -101.10 -40.48
CA HIS A 23 -9.31 -99.76 -40.11
C HIS A 23 -10.42 -99.09 -39.30
N GLN A 24 -10.34 -99.22 -37.97
CA GLN A 24 -10.93 -98.24 -37.07
C GLN A 24 -10.11 -96.95 -37.20
N ALA A 25 -10.75 -95.87 -37.65
CA ALA A 25 -10.15 -94.55 -37.63
C ALA A 25 -10.24 -93.99 -36.20
N PHE A 26 -9.10 -93.84 -35.52
CA PHE A 26 -9.00 -92.98 -34.34
C PHE A 26 -9.13 -91.52 -34.79
N LYS A 27 -10.04 -90.77 -34.17
CA LYS A 27 -10.19 -89.33 -34.37
C LYS A 27 -8.92 -88.65 -33.84
N GLY A 28 -8.23 -87.86 -34.66
CA GLY A 28 -6.98 -87.19 -34.29
C GLY A 28 -7.15 -86.24 -33.09
N ASP A 29 -6.09 -86.13 -32.29
CA ASP A 29 -6.02 -85.26 -31.11
C ASP A 29 -6.27 -83.80 -31.47
N LYS A 30 -6.96 -83.09 -30.57
CA LYS A 30 -7.24 -81.66 -30.74
C LYS A 30 -5.92 -80.89 -30.67
N GLY A 31 -5.60 -80.13 -31.72
CA GLY A 31 -4.37 -79.33 -31.78
C GLY A 31 -4.22 -78.34 -30.62
N ASP A 32 -2.96 -78.03 -30.29
CA ASP A 32 -2.58 -77.16 -29.19
C ASP A 32 -3.25 -75.78 -29.25
N LYS A 33 -3.57 -75.24 -28.08
CA LYS A 33 -4.20 -73.92 -27.97
C LYS A 33 -3.19 -72.84 -28.40
N GLY A 34 -3.59 -71.99 -29.35
CA GLY A 34 -2.73 -70.92 -29.86
C GLY A 34 -2.23 -69.96 -28.78
N PHE A 35 -1.07 -69.35 -29.02
CA PHE A 35 -0.46 -68.36 -28.11
C PHE A 35 -1.39 -67.18 -27.81
N PRO A 36 -1.34 -66.60 -26.60
CA PRO A 36 -2.05 -65.36 -26.29
C PRO A 36 -1.68 -64.23 -27.26
N GLY A 37 -2.65 -63.41 -27.64
CA GLY A 37 -2.42 -62.24 -28.49
C GLY A 37 -1.53 -61.19 -27.83
N ALA A 38 -0.87 -60.36 -28.63
CA ALA A 38 -0.04 -59.27 -28.13
C ALA A 38 -0.87 -58.26 -27.30
N PRO A 39 -0.29 -57.64 -26.25
CA PRO A 39 -0.95 -56.58 -25.51
C PRO A 39 -1.39 -55.44 -26.44
N GLY A 40 -2.57 -54.88 -26.17
CA GLY A 40 -3.10 -53.76 -26.95
C GLY A 40 -2.27 -52.47 -26.81
N PRO A 41 -2.43 -51.50 -27.73
CA PRO A 41 -1.74 -50.22 -27.64
C PRO A 41 -2.15 -49.45 -26.38
N ARG A 42 -1.23 -48.64 -25.85
CA ARG A 42 -1.52 -47.70 -24.75
C ARG A 42 -2.61 -46.72 -25.19
N GLY A 43 -3.60 -46.47 -24.31
CA GLY A 43 -4.66 -45.50 -24.57
C GLY A 43 -4.15 -44.05 -24.70
N PRO A 44 -4.96 -43.15 -25.28
CA PRO A 44 -4.61 -41.74 -25.44
C PRO A 44 -4.37 -41.06 -24.08
N GLN A 45 -3.55 -40.01 -24.08
CA GLN A 45 -3.38 -39.14 -22.91
C GLN A 45 -4.71 -38.46 -22.57
N GLY A 46 -5.03 -38.36 -21.27
CA GLY A 46 -6.23 -37.66 -20.81
C GLY A 46 -6.18 -36.15 -21.12
N PRO A 47 -7.34 -35.46 -21.10
CA PRO A 47 -7.39 -34.03 -21.33
C PRO A 47 -6.63 -33.26 -20.22
N PRO A 48 -6.12 -32.06 -20.50
CA PRO A 48 -5.60 -31.15 -19.48
C PRO A 48 -6.62 -30.92 -18.36
N GLY A 49 -6.13 -30.74 -17.13
CA GLY A 49 -6.98 -30.40 -15.99
C GLY A 49 -7.62 -29.01 -16.13
N PRO A 50 -8.70 -28.74 -15.37
CA PRO A 50 -9.32 -27.41 -15.36
C PRO A 50 -8.34 -26.34 -14.84
N PRO A 51 -8.47 -25.07 -15.26
CA PRO A 51 -7.74 -23.96 -14.67
C PRO A 51 -7.92 -23.92 -13.14
N GLY A 52 -6.87 -23.48 -12.43
CA GLY A 52 -6.95 -23.25 -10.99
C GLY A 52 -7.95 -22.15 -10.62
N ALA A 53 -8.45 -22.19 -9.38
CA ALA A 53 -9.30 -21.12 -8.86
C ALA A 53 -8.54 -19.77 -8.83
N PRO A 54 -9.23 -18.63 -9.00
CA PRO A 54 -8.64 -17.32 -8.78
C PRO A 54 -8.00 -17.21 -7.38
N GLY A 55 -6.90 -16.47 -7.27
CA GLY A 55 -6.28 -16.16 -5.98
C GLY A 55 -7.21 -15.31 -5.09
N ALA A 56 -6.97 -15.35 -3.78
CA ALA A 56 -7.68 -14.49 -2.84
C ALA A 56 -7.41 -13.00 -3.12
N PRO A 57 -8.37 -12.09 -2.85
CA PRO A 57 -8.11 -10.65 -2.91
C PRO A 57 -6.92 -10.24 -2.03
N GLY A 58 -6.16 -9.25 -2.46
CA GLY A 58 -5.08 -8.66 -1.66
C GLY A 58 -5.61 -7.89 -0.45
N VAL A 59 -4.75 -7.71 0.57
CA VAL A 59 -5.08 -6.90 1.74
C VAL A 59 -5.15 -5.41 1.38
N PRO A 60 -6.10 -4.63 1.92
CA PRO A 60 -6.12 -3.18 1.76
C PRO A 60 -4.81 -2.54 2.26
N GLY A 61 -4.33 -1.50 1.57
CA GLY A 61 -3.15 -0.76 2.00
C GLY A 61 -3.39 0.03 3.29
N ALA A 62 -2.32 0.29 4.06
CA ALA A 62 -2.36 0.93 5.39
C ALA A 62 -2.70 2.45 5.39
N GLY A 63 -3.08 3.03 4.25
CA GLY A 63 -3.21 4.47 4.05
C GLY A 63 -1.93 5.13 3.52
N ALA A 64 -1.90 6.47 3.53
CA ALA A 64 -0.79 7.30 3.11
C ALA A 64 -0.38 8.26 4.23
N ILE A 65 0.90 8.62 4.29
CA ILE A 65 1.41 9.70 5.16
C ILE A 65 1.79 10.87 4.25
N ILE A 66 1.23 12.04 4.52
CA ILE A 66 1.54 13.28 3.81
C ILE A 66 2.57 14.08 4.61
N PRO A 67 3.80 14.26 4.12
CA PRO A 67 4.85 14.97 4.84
C PRO A 67 4.78 16.47 4.61
N PHE A 68 5.06 17.23 5.66
CA PHE A 68 5.26 18.68 5.66
C PHE A 68 6.63 18.97 6.27
N ALA A 69 7.40 19.87 5.66
CA ALA A 69 8.71 20.30 6.14
C ALA A 69 8.99 21.73 5.67
N SER A 70 9.48 22.58 6.57
CA SER A 70 9.77 24.00 6.26
C SER A 70 11.01 24.19 5.37
N GLY A 71 11.88 23.17 5.31
CA GLY A 71 13.10 23.15 4.48
C GLY A 71 13.98 24.38 4.69
N ILE A 72 14.21 25.16 3.63
CA ILE A 72 15.15 26.30 3.65
C ILE A 72 14.59 27.56 4.31
N THR A 73 13.26 27.68 4.43
CA THR A 73 12.61 28.84 5.03
C THR A 73 12.22 28.48 6.46
N PRO A 74 12.80 29.12 7.49
CA PRO A 74 12.38 28.89 8.86
C PRO A 74 10.90 29.22 9.05
N ALA A 75 10.24 28.47 9.92
CA ALA A 75 8.95 28.85 10.46
C ALA A 75 9.16 29.96 11.51
N GLU A 76 8.49 31.09 11.29
CA GLU A 76 8.53 32.27 12.15
C GLU A 76 7.18 32.43 12.84
N LEU A 77 7.18 32.30 14.17
CA LEU A 77 5.99 32.36 15.00
C LEU A 77 6.14 33.52 15.98
N THR A 78 5.09 34.30 16.21
CA THR A 78 5.14 35.39 17.20
C THR A 78 4.05 35.27 18.24
N ILE A 79 4.38 35.69 19.45
CA ILE A 79 3.49 35.85 20.59
C ILE A 79 3.35 37.35 20.82
N LEU A 80 2.13 37.85 20.96
CA LEU A 80 1.86 39.23 21.36
C LEU A 80 2.03 39.39 22.87
N ALA A 81 2.13 40.64 23.33
CA ALA A 81 2.09 40.93 24.76
C ALA A 81 0.82 40.35 25.40
N GLY A 82 0.97 39.64 26.52
CA GLY A 82 -0.13 38.94 27.18
C GLY A 82 -0.32 37.48 26.73
N GLY A 83 0.53 36.96 25.85
CA GLY A 83 0.58 35.53 25.52
C GLY A 83 -0.32 35.10 24.36
N LEU A 84 -0.99 36.03 23.69
CA LEU A 84 -1.82 35.72 22.52
C LEU A 84 -0.95 35.35 21.31
N VAL A 85 -1.50 34.52 20.43
CA VAL A 85 -0.89 34.25 19.12
C VAL A 85 -0.82 35.56 18.32
N GLY A 86 0.36 35.90 17.81
CA GLY A 86 0.57 36.99 16.87
C GLY A 86 0.49 36.46 15.44
N THR A 87 1.62 35.98 14.94
CA THR A 87 1.76 35.39 13.61
C THR A 87 2.09 33.91 13.67
N SER A 88 1.63 33.20 12.66
CA SER A 88 1.79 31.78 12.41
C SER A 88 2.57 31.56 11.12
N SER A 89 2.99 30.32 10.86
CA SER A 89 3.62 29.92 9.61
C SER A 89 2.90 28.73 8.99
N ALA A 90 2.58 28.80 7.70
CA ALA A 90 2.15 27.62 6.94
C ALA A 90 3.39 26.85 6.46
N ILE A 91 3.36 25.54 6.62
CA ILE A 91 4.45 24.64 6.26
C ILE A 91 4.00 23.80 5.08
N GLY A 92 4.83 23.67 4.04
CA GLY A 92 4.55 22.80 2.89
C GLY A 92 5.67 21.81 2.63
N PHE A 93 6.12 21.72 1.38
CA PHE A 93 6.97 20.61 0.90
C PHE A 93 8.43 21.03 0.69
N GLY A 94 9.05 21.57 1.74
CA GLY A 94 10.43 22.08 1.72
C GLY A 94 10.53 23.62 1.83
N THR A 95 9.41 24.30 2.06
CA THR A 95 9.29 25.74 2.26
C THR A 95 8.26 26.06 3.35
N ALA A 96 8.23 27.31 3.77
CA ALA A 96 7.24 27.84 4.69
C ALA A 96 6.81 29.26 4.28
N ILE A 97 5.57 29.62 4.58
CA ILE A 97 5.05 30.99 4.47
C ILE A 97 4.91 31.55 5.90
N PRO A 98 5.85 32.40 6.35
CA PRO A 98 5.75 33.06 7.64
C PRO A 98 4.78 34.25 7.63
N GLY A 99 4.42 34.74 8.82
CA GLY A 99 3.67 35.99 8.97
C GLY A 99 2.15 35.86 8.77
N LEU A 100 1.61 34.64 8.74
CA LEU A 100 0.17 34.43 8.59
C LEU A 100 -0.56 34.82 9.88
N THR A 101 -1.63 35.61 9.74
CA THR A 101 -2.49 35.98 10.87
C THR A 101 -3.74 35.09 10.84
N ILE A 102 -4.08 34.46 11.97
CA ILE A 102 -5.28 33.64 12.10
C ILE A 102 -6.44 34.56 12.48
N LEU A 103 -7.27 34.94 11.52
CA LEU A 103 -8.41 35.85 11.71
C LEU A 103 -9.68 35.02 11.98
N GLY A 104 -10.13 34.96 13.24
CA GLY A 104 -11.37 34.29 13.60
C GLY A 104 -11.42 32.81 13.20
N ALA A 105 -10.27 32.12 13.24
CA ALA A 105 -10.03 30.73 12.78
C ALA A 105 -9.94 30.52 11.27
N THR A 106 -9.76 31.60 10.49
CA THR A 106 -9.55 31.54 9.04
C THR A 106 -8.19 32.08 8.61
N ILE A 107 -7.67 31.53 7.52
CA ILE A 107 -6.48 32.00 6.81
C ILE A 107 -6.86 32.11 5.33
N ASP A 108 -6.68 33.28 4.73
CA ASP A 108 -6.88 33.48 3.30
C ASP A 108 -5.53 33.55 2.59
N LEU A 109 -5.29 32.62 1.66
CA LEU A 109 -4.10 32.60 0.81
C LEU A 109 -4.32 33.23 -0.57
N THR A 110 -5.42 33.94 -0.78
CA THR A 110 -5.70 34.61 -2.07
C THR A 110 -4.58 35.60 -2.40
N GLY A 111 -3.85 35.35 -3.49
CA GLY A 111 -2.71 36.17 -3.92
C GLY A 111 -1.40 35.88 -3.18
N LEU A 112 -1.36 34.87 -2.32
CA LEU A 112 -0.15 34.39 -1.64
C LEU A 112 0.37 33.10 -2.27
N LEU A 113 1.57 32.68 -1.83
CA LEU A 113 2.12 31.36 -2.16
C LEU A 113 1.23 30.24 -1.59
N ASN A 114 1.34 29.04 -2.16
CA ASN A 114 0.53 27.89 -1.78
C ASN A 114 1.38 26.81 -1.08
N GLU A 115 1.09 26.55 0.19
CA GLU A 115 1.67 25.44 0.97
C GLU A 115 0.66 24.32 1.26
N ALA A 116 -0.51 24.36 0.60
CA ALA A 116 -1.56 23.36 0.74
C ALA A 116 -1.51 22.33 -0.40
N PHE A 117 -1.86 21.09 -0.08
CA PHE A 117 -2.08 20.04 -1.10
C PHE A 117 -3.57 19.77 -1.31
N THR A 118 -3.92 19.27 -2.49
CA THR A 118 -5.29 18.89 -2.84
C THR A 118 -5.51 17.40 -2.61
N VAL A 119 -6.57 17.05 -1.89
CA VAL A 119 -6.97 15.68 -1.59
C VAL A 119 -7.44 14.98 -2.87
N PRO A 120 -6.81 13.87 -3.30
CA PRO A 120 -7.14 13.22 -4.58
C PRO A 120 -8.32 12.24 -4.48
N ARG A 121 -8.63 11.75 -3.28
CA ARG A 121 -9.71 10.78 -3.02
C ARG A 121 -10.31 11.01 -1.64
N ALA A 122 -11.53 10.49 -1.43
CA ALA A 122 -12.09 10.43 -0.09
C ALA A 122 -11.18 9.59 0.83
N GLY A 123 -11.07 9.99 2.10
CA GLY A 123 -10.26 9.30 3.09
C GLY A 123 -10.56 9.81 4.49
N THR A 124 -9.88 9.25 5.49
CA THR A 124 -9.99 9.69 6.89
C THR A 124 -8.61 10.04 7.43
N ILE A 125 -8.47 11.25 7.97
CA ILE A 125 -7.27 11.62 8.75
C ILE A 125 -7.32 10.87 10.07
N THR A 126 -6.29 10.07 10.33
CA THR A 126 -6.21 9.17 11.50
C THR A 126 -5.20 9.62 12.55
N SER A 127 -4.16 10.34 12.14
CA SER A 127 -3.20 10.95 13.06
C SER A 127 -2.45 12.12 12.43
N ILE A 128 -1.93 12.98 13.31
CA ILE A 128 -1.02 14.07 12.97
C ILE A 128 0.17 14.00 13.93
N ALA A 129 1.38 14.09 13.40
CA ALA A 129 2.61 14.22 14.17
C ALA A 129 3.31 15.51 13.78
N ALA A 130 3.99 16.15 14.72
CA ALA A 130 4.73 17.37 14.45
C ALA A 130 5.98 17.50 15.33
N THR A 131 7.01 18.12 14.77
CA THR A 131 8.26 18.47 15.45
C THR A 131 8.64 19.90 15.08
N PHE A 132 9.19 20.62 16.04
CA PHE A 132 9.74 21.96 15.86
C PHE A 132 11.12 22.00 16.52
N SER A 133 12.13 22.48 15.78
CA SER A 133 13.49 22.68 16.27
C SER A 133 13.86 24.15 16.18
N THR A 134 14.10 24.78 17.32
CA THR A 134 14.43 26.21 17.41
C THR A 134 15.75 26.50 16.70
N THR A 135 15.82 27.47 15.79
CA THR A 135 17.05 27.74 14.99
C THR A 135 17.85 28.94 15.50
N VAL A 136 17.24 29.82 16.29
CA VAL A 136 17.87 31.01 16.86
C VAL A 136 17.72 30.96 18.38
N GLY A 137 18.73 31.41 19.14
CA GLY A 137 18.63 31.45 20.60
C GLY A 137 17.50 32.35 21.07
N LEU A 138 16.76 31.92 22.10
CA LEU A 138 15.59 32.64 22.62
C LEU A 138 15.68 32.85 24.13
N THR A 139 14.96 33.84 24.62
CA THR A 139 14.86 34.16 26.06
C THR A 139 13.39 34.36 26.41
N ILE A 140 12.87 33.51 27.30
CA ILE A 140 11.52 33.59 27.86
C ILE A 140 11.69 33.58 29.40
N PRO A 141 11.98 34.75 30.01
CA PRO A 141 12.32 34.84 31.44
C PRO A 141 11.16 34.46 32.36
N VAL A 142 9.94 34.75 31.90
CA VAL A 142 8.70 34.55 32.65
C VAL A 142 7.68 33.90 31.72
N GLY A 143 7.01 32.87 32.23
CA GLY A 143 6.03 32.11 31.47
C GLY A 143 6.62 31.05 30.57
N THR A 144 5.79 30.45 29.74
CA THR A 144 6.16 29.40 28.80
C THR A 144 5.51 29.68 27.43
N ALA A 145 6.20 29.31 26.36
CA ALA A 145 5.68 29.35 25.00
C ALA A 145 5.41 27.92 24.53
N THR A 146 4.16 27.65 24.18
CA THR A 146 3.71 26.34 23.69
C THR A 146 3.47 26.42 22.20
N ILE A 147 4.22 25.62 21.44
CA ILE A 147 4.05 25.52 19.99
C ILE A 147 2.92 24.54 19.70
N THR A 148 2.11 24.86 18.70
CA THR A 148 1.03 24.00 18.21
C THR A 148 1.13 23.86 16.70
N ALA A 149 0.87 22.65 16.20
CA ALA A 149 0.70 22.37 14.79
C ALA A 149 -0.78 22.01 14.54
N GLN A 150 -1.44 22.73 13.65
CA GLN A 150 -2.86 22.58 13.40
C GLN A 150 -3.13 22.45 11.90
N LEU A 151 -3.99 21.50 11.55
CA LEU A 151 -4.41 21.30 10.18
C LEU A 151 -5.59 22.21 9.85
N PHE A 152 -5.51 22.86 8.70
CA PHE A 152 -6.57 23.68 8.13
C PHE A 152 -7.07 23.05 6.84
N ARG A 153 -8.34 23.30 6.49
CA ARG A 153 -8.92 22.87 5.21
C ARG A 153 -9.56 24.01 4.45
N ALA A 154 -9.55 23.92 3.13
CA ALA A 154 -10.37 24.75 2.25
C ALA A 154 -11.25 23.86 1.35
N PRO A 155 -12.50 24.26 1.04
CA PRO A 155 -13.31 23.60 0.04
C PRO A 155 -12.66 23.59 -1.35
N ALA A 156 -13.11 22.71 -2.24
CA ALA A 156 -12.65 22.66 -3.61
C ALA A 156 -12.82 24.02 -4.31
N GLY A 157 -11.75 24.53 -4.92
CA GLY A 157 -11.74 25.83 -5.59
C GLY A 157 -11.58 27.05 -4.68
N SER A 158 -11.40 26.88 -3.37
CA SER A 158 -11.21 27.97 -2.42
C SER A 158 -9.74 28.14 -1.98
N ASN A 159 -9.37 29.38 -1.65
CA ASN A 159 -8.13 29.74 -0.94
C ASN A 159 -8.38 30.16 0.52
N ILE A 160 -9.63 30.08 0.98
CA ILE A 160 -10.01 30.40 2.35
C ILE A 160 -9.99 29.11 3.17
N PHE A 161 -9.03 29.04 4.07
CA PHE A 161 -8.77 27.92 4.95
C PHE A 161 -9.41 28.14 6.31
N THR A 162 -10.11 27.14 6.82
CA THR A 162 -10.69 27.10 8.17
C THR A 162 -9.99 26.03 9.00
N VAL A 163 -9.87 26.25 10.31
CA VAL A 163 -9.39 25.24 11.26
C VAL A 163 -10.19 23.94 11.12
N ILE A 164 -9.49 22.80 11.18
CA ILE A 164 -10.11 21.49 11.34
C ILE A 164 -10.20 21.16 12.83
N PRO A 165 -11.41 21.09 13.43
CA PRO A 165 -11.55 20.81 14.86
C PRO A 165 -10.93 19.46 15.23
N GLY A 166 -10.15 19.44 16.32
CA GLY A 166 -9.48 18.23 16.82
C GLY A 166 -8.20 17.82 16.08
N ALA A 167 -7.95 18.35 14.87
CA ALA A 167 -6.72 18.09 14.10
C ALA A 167 -5.57 19.01 14.56
N THR A 168 -5.19 18.92 15.82
CA THR A 168 -4.17 19.78 16.45
C THR A 168 -3.21 18.94 17.27
N VAL A 169 -1.93 19.26 17.18
CA VAL A 169 -0.85 18.70 17.98
C VAL A 169 -0.31 19.81 18.86
N VAL A 170 -0.31 19.60 20.17
CA VAL A 170 0.38 20.47 21.13
C VAL A 170 1.77 19.89 21.34
N LEU A 171 2.81 20.66 21.04
CA LEU A 171 4.18 20.18 21.07
C LEU A 171 4.75 20.33 22.48
N ALA A 172 5.47 19.31 22.95
CA ALA A 172 6.13 19.27 24.23
C ALA A 172 7.62 18.90 24.09
N PRO A 173 8.51 19.35 24.99
CA PRO A 173 8.23 20.29 26.07
C PRO A 173 7.94 21.72 25.56
N PRO A 174 7.19 22.56 26.31
CA PRO A 174 7.05 23.97 25.98
C PRO A 174 8.38 24.70 26.19
N LEU A 175 8.58 25.80 25.47
CA LEU A 175 9.79 26.62 25.55
C LEU A 175 9.71 27.54 26.78
N THR A 176 10.76 27.56 27.58
CA THR A 176 10.84 28.37 28.81
C THR A 176 12.30 28.60 29.20
N GLY A 177 12.57 29.71 29.88
CA GLY A 177 13.87 29.98 30.50
C GLY A 177 14.64 31.14 29.87
N LEU A 178 15.69 31.57 30.59
CA LEU A 178 16.50 32.73 30.21
C LEU A 178 17.34 32.51 28.95
N VAL A 179 17.77 31.26 28.71
CA VAL A 179 18.59 30.89 27.57
C VAL A 179 18.06 29.58 27.00
N ILE A 180 17.41 29.67 25.85
CA ILE A 180 16.97 28.54 25.05
C ILE A 180 17.94 28.43 23.88
N PRO A 181 18.77 27.37 23.81
CA PRO A 181 19.74 27.24 22.74
C PRO A 181 19.07 26.88 21.41
N PRO A 182 19.69 27.25 20.28
CA PRO A 182 19.40 26.63 18.99
C PRO A 182 19.46 25.10 19.09
N GLY A 183 18.60 24.40 18.37
CA GLY A 183 18.45 22.95 18.41
C GLY A 183 17.51 22.45 19.51
N THR A 184 16.87 23.33 20.29
CA THR A 184 15.83 22.91 21.25
C THR A 184 14.61 22.38 20.50
N ILE A 185 14.24 21.13 20.79
CA ILE A 185 13.16 20.40 20.11
C ILE A 185 11.91 20.30 20.98
N SER A 186 10.76 20.64 20.37
CA SER A 186 9.43 20.30 20.87
C SER A 186 8.73 19.40 19.85
N GLN A 187 7.97 18.41 20.29
CA GLN A 187 7.29 17.47 19.40
C GLN A 187 6.03 16.88 20.01
N GLY A 188 5.19 16.27 19.19
CA GLY A 188 3.97 15.61 19.65
C GLY A 188 3.30 14.79 18.56
N ILE A 189 2.35 13.96 18.98
CA ILE A 189 1.50 13.17 18.09
C ILE A 189 0.08 13.21 18.65
N THR A 190 -0.88 13.49 17.77
CA THR A 190 -2.32 13.34 18.01
C THR A 190 -2.81 12.19 17.14
N ALA A 191 -3.18 11.08 17.76
CA ALA A 191 -3.69 9.87 17.09
C ALA A 191 -5.17 9.63 17.40
N GLY A 192 -5.77 8.63 16.76
CA GLY A 192 -7.17 8.29 16.97
C GLY A 192 -8.15 9.31 16.38
N LEU A 193 -7.70 10.07 15.39
CA LEU A 193 -8.56 11.00 14.65
C LEU A 193 -9.51 10.21 13.74
N ALA A 194 -10.71 10.74 13.54
CA ALA A 194 -11.72 10.17 12.65
C ALA A 194 -12.32 11.30 11.80
N ILE A 195 -11.44 12.03 11.10
CA ILE A 195 -11.81 13.25 10.40
C ILE A 195 -11.91 12.95 8.89
N PRO A 196 -13.11 12.99 8.30
CA PRO A 196 -13.25 12.73 6.88
C PRO A 196 -12.66 13.85 6.03
N VAL A 197 -12.12 13.46 4.89
CA VAL A 197 -11.67 14.34 3.81
C VAL A 197 -12.29 13.91 2.50
N SER A 198 -12.63 14.88 1.66
CA SER A 198 -13.27 14.66 0.37
C SER A 198 -12.36 15.04 -0.80
N PRO A 199 -12.54 14.44 -1.99
CA PRO A 199 -11.78 14.82 -3.17
C PRO A 199 -11.92 16.32 -3.47
N GLY A 200 -10.81 16.97 -3.80
CA GLY A 200 -10.77 18.40 -4.11
C GLY A 200 -10.65 19.33 -2.90
N GLU A 201 -10.88 18.85 -1.66
CA GLU A 201 -10.52 19.62 -0.47
C GLU A 201 -9.01 19.89 -0.46
N ARG A 202 -8.62 21.04 0.08
CA ARG A 202 -7.20 21.38 0.26
C ARG A 202 -6.84 21.34 1.72
N LEU A 203 -5.67 20.83 2.05
CA LEU A 203 -5.18 20.72 3.42
C LEU A 203 -3.85 21.45 3.58
N MET A 204 -3.73 22.21 4.67
CA MET A 204 -2.56 23.02 4.98
C MET A 204 -2.15 22.82 6.44
N MET A 205 -0.86 22.63 6.68
CA MET A 205 -0.29 22.56 8.02
C MET A 205 0.15 23.94 8.49
N VAL A 206 -0.30 24.36 9.66
CA VAL A 206 0.03 25.67 10.23
C VAL A 206 0.62 25.49 11.61
N PHE A 207 1.79 26.08 11.84
CA PHE A 207 2.42 26.17 13.15
C PHE A 207 2.10 27.52 13.76
N SER A 208 1.78 27.54 15.05
CA SER A 208 1.59 28.76 15.83
C SER A 208 2.14 28.57 17.24
N VAL A 209 2.32 29.66 17.97
CA VAL A 209 2.85 29.63 19.33
C VAL A 209 1.98 30.50 20.24
N VAL A 210 1.64 29.97 21.40
CA VAL A 210 0.86 30.66 22.43
C VAL A 210 1.69 30.76 23.71
N GLY A 211 1.61 31.91 24.38
CA GLY A 211 2.30 32.15 25.64
C GLY A 211 1.38 32.00 26.84
N THR A 212 1.85 31.36 27.91
CA THR A 212 1.21 31.43 29.23
C THR A 212 2.13 32.16 30.20
N GLY A 213 1.67 33.26 30.80
CA GLY A 213 2.48 34.09 31.69
C GLY A 213 3.53 34.99 30.99
N ILE A 214 3.49 35.06 29.65
CA ILE A 214 4.36 35.94 28.86
C ILE A 214 3.77 37.35 28.82
N THR A 215 4.54 38.33 29.30
CA THR A 215 4.11 39.74 29.35
C THR A 215 4.61 40.57 28.17
N LEU A 216 5.69 40.15 27.51
CA LEU A 216 6.31 40.84 26.37
C LEU A 216 6.17 40.02 25.10
N ALA A 217 6.01 40.70 23.97
CA ALA A 217 5.97 40.04 22.67
C ALA A 217 7.28 39.28 22.42
N THR A 218 7.17 38.08 21.86
CA THR A 218 8.31 37.16 21.65
C THR A 218 8.19 36.53 20.27
N ALA A 219 9.30 36.46 19.53
CA ALA A 219 9.38 35.72 18.27
C ALA A 219 10.09 34.38 18.49
N VAL A 220 9.64 33.34 17.80
CA VAL A 220 10.18 31.98 17.84
C VAL A 220 10.44 31.55 16.40
N ALA A 221 11.71 31.39 16.06
CA ALA A 221 12.18 30.92 14.76
C ALA A 221 12.64 29.46 14.84
N GLY A 222 12.25 28.63 13.87
CA GLY A 222 12.69 27.24 13.86
C GLY A 222 12.41 26.46 12.59
N ALA A 223 13.00 25.26 12.52
CA ALA A 223 12.68 24.26 11.52
C ALA A 223 11.44 23.48 11.97
N ALA A 224 10.40 23.44 11.14
CA ALA A 224 9.14 22.77 11.43
C ALA A 224 8.94 21.59 10.48
N SER A 225 8.44 20.47 11.02
CA SER A 225 8.01 19.32 10.23
C SER A 225 6.76 18.69 10.81
N ALA A 226 5.93 18.13 9.94
CA ALA A 226 4.74 17.40 10.35
C ALA A 226 4.42 16.26 9.39
N GLY A 227 3.60 15.32 9.85
CA GLY A 227 3.04 14.24 9.04
C GLY A 227 1.56 14.11 9.31
N VAL A 228 0.77 13.88 8.26
CA VAL A 228 -0.67 13.62 8.35
C VAL A 228 -0.95 12.24 7.77
N ALA A 229 -1.49 11.33 8.58
CA ALA A 229 -1.89 10.01 8.11
C ALA A 229 -3.33 10.05 7.59
N ILE A 230 -3.55 9.53 6.38
CA ILE A 230 -4.85 9.43 5.71
C ILE A 230 -5.05 8.01 5.21
N SER A 231 -6.05 7.31 5.73
CA SER A 231 -6.45 5.97 5.27
C SER A 231 -7.72 6.03 4.44
#